data_AF-A0A366MN14-F1
#
_entry.id   AF-A0A366MN14-F1
#
_cell.length_a   1.000
_cell.length_b   1.000
_cell.length_c   1.000
_cell.angle_alpha   90.00
_cell.angle_beta   90.00
_cell.angle_gamma   90.00
#
_symmetry.space_group_name_H-M   'P 1'
#
loop_
_entity.id
_entity.type
_entity.pdbx_description
1 polymer ?
#
loop_
_entity_poly.entity_id
_entity_poly.type
_entity_poly.pdbx_seq_one_letter_code
_entity_poly.pdbx_strand_id
1 'polypeptide(L)'
;MKKIFLSILILSSILFIIFYTVFFTKIGNSYISKYIENTINNKQNKFKFKIDNFELKINKINITANIDELSKINLYGDISLFYLKSKLNYSLDIYDLSIFNDLINTKLYGNLKTNGILNIDIKESKLYGTSNIFDGKLNFLTQNKNLKLNLENANLNDILKTLDKNIFFNSKINLSLNYNIVNKNGNMNIDLPNGHFVKTNFTELVNNFSKIDLTKEIYQNTNISSIIDNKKITSNILMISKNSEITSDKTLIDFNKNYIDGKFNIKIQNKEFSIDLKDDFNNPTIRIDLKKEIEKKLNKLENKLDKYLDKNENNKELIKGIMKLF
;
A
#
# COMPACT_ATOMS: atom_id res chain seq x y z
N MET A 1 18.46 59.23 31.62
CA MET A 1 18.36 57.76 31.79
C MET A 1 16.93 57.27 32.06
N LYS A 2 16.23 57.71 33.12
CA LYS A 2 14.85 57.25 33.43
C LYS A 2 13.82 57.46 32.30
N LYS A 3 13.85 58.60 31.61
CA LYS A 3 12.92 58.92 30.48
C LYS A 3 13.15 58.02 29.24
N ILE A 4 14.41 57.69 28.93
CA ILE A 4 14.77 56.81 27.81
C ILE A 4 14.32 55.37 28.11
N PHE A 5 14.57 54.90 29.34
CA PHE A 5 14.11 53.58 29.79
C PHE A 5 12.58 53.46 29.71
N LEU A 6 11.84 54.47 30.17
CA LEU A 6 10.38 54.49 30.10
C LEU A 6 9.89 54.48 28.63
N SER A 7 10.53 55.24 27.74
CA SER A 7 10.19 55.26 26.31
C SER A 7 10.40 53.90 25.63
N ILE A 8 11.49 53.20 25.97
CA ILE A 8 11.78 51.85 25.45
C ILE A 8 10.74 50.84 25.96
N LEU A 9 10.36 50.94 27.24
CA LEU A 9 9.36 50.07 27.85
C LEU A 9 7.96 50.26 27.21
N ILE A 10 7.58 51.50 26.94
CA ILE A 10 6.32 51.83 26.24
C ILE A 10 6.34 51.28 24.81
N LEU A 11 7.43 51.52 24.07
CA LEU A 11 7.56 51.03 22.69
C LEU A 11 7.50 49.50 22.62
N SER A 12 8.21 48.81 23.52
CA SER A 12 8.17 47.35 23.64
C SER A 12 6.76 46.83 23.95
N SER A 13 6.05 47.52 24.86
CA SER A 13 4.66 47.18 25.20
C SER A 13 3.72 47.35 24.01
N ILE A 14 3.88 48.43 23.22
CA ILE A 14 3.10 48.67 22.00
C ILE A 14 3.38 47.59 20.96
N LEU A 15 4.66 47.24 20.72
CA LEU A 15 5.05 46.14 19.83
C LEU A 15 4.45 44.81 20.28
N PHE A 16 4.44 44.53 21.59
CA PHE A 16 3.83 43.33 22.14
C PHE A 16 2.32 43.31 21.95
N ILE A 17 1.64 44.45 22.14
CA ILE A 17 0.20 44.58 21.89
C ILE A 17 -0.12 44.38 20.40
N ILE A 18 0.67 44.98 19.50
CA ILE A 18 0.50 44.79 18.04
C ILE A 18 0.72 43.32 17.69
N PHE A 19 1.79 42.70 18.18
CA PHE A 19 2.05 41.28 17.97
C PHE A 19 0.89 40.41 18.49
N TYR A 20 0.44 40.65 19.71
CA TYR A 20 -0.67 39.91 20.31
C TYR A 20 -1.96 40.08 19.51
N THR A 21 -2.27 41.32 19.10
CA THR A 21 -3.48 41.63 18.33
C THR A 21 -3.46 40.99 16.95
N VAL A 22 -2.30 40.96 16.28
CA VAL A 22 -2.14 40.36 14.95
C VAL A 22 -2.21 38.84 14.97
N PHE A 23 -1.78 38.16 16.05
CA PHE A 23 -1.72 36.69 16.06
C PHE A 23 -2.82 35.99 16.85
N PHE A 24 -3.40 36.61 17.89
CA PHE A 24 -4.30 35.91 18.83
C PHE A 24 -5.71 36.47 18.89
N THR A 25 -6.04 37.48 18.08
CA THR A 25 -7.41 38.02 17.98
C THR A 25 -8.17 37.40 16.82
N LYS A 26 -9.49 37.64 16.78
CA LYS A 26 -10.35 37.21 15.66
C LYS A 26 -9.86 37.74 14.31
N ILE A 27 -9.37 38.99 14.27
CA ILE A 27 -8.86 39.63 13.05
C ILE A 27 -7.61 38.90 12.57
N GLY A 28 -6.65 38.70 13.48
CA GLY A 28 -5.42 37.96 13.21
C GLY A 28 -5.66 36.54 12.72
N ASN A 29 -6.49 35.79 13.44
CA ASN A 29 -6.90 34.44 13.09
C ASN A 29 -7.55 34.37 11.70
N SER A 30 -8.35 35.37 11.31
CA SER A 30 -8.94 35.43 9.96
C SER A 30 -7.87 35.56 8.87
N TYR A 31 -6.84 36.38 9.09
CA TYR A 31 -5.71 36.51 8.14
C TYR A 31 -4.93 35.20 8.02
N ILE A 32 -4.58 34.57 9.15
CA ILE A 32 -3.85 33.30 9.16
C ILE A 32 -4.65 32.19 8.46
N SER A 33 -5.95 32.10 8.76
CA SER A 33 -6.87 31.15 8.15
C SER A 33 -6.89 31.28 6.62
N LYS A 34 -7.09 32.50 6.10
CA LYS A 34 -7.06 32.78 4.64
C LYS A 34 -5.72 32.46 4.01
N TYR A 35 -4.62 32.77 4.71
CA TYR A 35 -3.27 32.45 4.22
C TYR A 35 -3.08 30.93 4.09
N ILE A 36 -3.50 30.14 5.09
CA ILE A 36 -3.42 28.68 5.06
C ILE A 36 -4.31 28.12 3.94
N GLU A 37 -5.57 28.58 3.82
CA GLU A 37 -6.50 28.17 2.75
C GLU A 37 -5.88 28.41 1.38
N ASN A 38 -5.44 29.63 1.10
CA ASN A 38 -4.84 30.00 -0.18
C ASN A 38 -3.56 29.20 -0.44
N THR A 39 -2.73 28.96 0.57
CA THR A 39 -1.49 28.19 0.42
C THR A 39 -1.77 26.74 0.03
N ILE A 40 -2.76 26.10 0.64
CA ILE A 40 -3.13 24.72 0.33
C ILE A 40 -3.77 24.65 -1.06
N ASN A 41 -4.75 25.50 -1.36
CA ASN A 41 -5.45 25.52 -2.65
C ASN A 41 -4.57 25.97 -3.82
N ASN A 42 -3.48 26.72 -3.60
CA ASN A 42 -2.53 27.04 -4.67
C ASN A 42 -1.56 25.89 -4.97
N LYS A 43 -1.35 24.97 -4.02
CA LYS A 43 -0.47 23.80 -4.19
C LYS A 43 -1.17 22.62 -4.84
N GLN A 44 -2.51 22.62 -4.87
CA GLN A 44 -3.33 21.56 -5.46
C GLN A 44 -4.66 22.14 -5.94
N ASN A 45 -5.16 21.70 -7.09
CA ASN A 45 -6.44 22.17 -7.65
C ASN A 45 -7.52 21.07 -7.60
N LYS A 46 -7.32 20.04 -6.78
CA LYS A 46 -8.05 18.76 -6.81
C LYS A 46 -9.24 18.73 -5.85
N PHE A 47 -9.13 19.47 -4.75
CA PHE A 47 -10.20 19.66 -3.78
C PHE A 47 -10.19 21.12 -3.29
N LYS A 48 -11.32 21.56 -2.71
CA LYS A 48 -11.43 22.91 -2.17
C LYS A 48 -11.26 22.86 -0.66
N PHE A 49 -10.04 23.10 -0.21
CA PHE A 49 -9.76 23.22 1.21
C PHE A 49 -10.36 24.51 1.74
N LYS A 50 -11.23 24.39 2.75
CA LYS A 50 -11.88 25.53 3.40
C LYS A 50 -11.77 25.39 4.90
N ILE A 51 -11.35 26.43 5.59
CA ILE A 51 -11.30 26.49 7.06
C ILE A 51 -12.60 27.13 7.55
N ASP A 52 -13.41 26.36 8.27
CA ASP A 52 -14.64 26.86 8.88
C ASP A 52 -14.37 27.56 10.22
N ASN A 53 -13.40 27.06 10.99
CA ASN A 53 -13.01 27.64 12.27
C ASN A 53 -11.49 27.60 12.43
N PHE A 54 -10.91 28.75 12.80
CA PHE A 54 -9.50 28.88 13.16
C PHE A 54 -9.37 29.70 14.44
N GLU A 55 -8.91 29.06 15.50
CA GLU A 55 -8.64 29.69 16.78
C GLU A 55 -7.18 29.42 17.18
N LEU A 56 -6.32 30.42 17.02
CA LEU A 56 -5.00 30.44 17.62
C LEU A 56 -5.02 31.30 18.88
N LYS A 57 -4.58 30.72 19.99
CA LYS A 57 -4.26 31.43 21.24
C LYS A 57 -2.82 31.15 21.63
N ILE A 58 -2.32 31.83 22.66
CA ILE A 58 -0.94 31.67 23.15
C ILE A 58 -0.58 30.20 23.41
N ASN A 59 -1.49 29.43 24.00
CA ASN A 59 -1.24 28.07 24.48
C ASN A 59 -2.09 26.98 23.81
N LYS A 60 -2.98 27.33 22.89
CA LYS A 60 -3.84 26.36 22.21
C LYS A 60 -4.11 26.73 20.76
N ILE A 61 -4.40 25.71 19.96
CA ILE A 61 -4.91 25.86 18.60
C ILE A 61 -6.16 25.00 18.42
N ASN A 62 -7.11 25.48 17.63
CA ASN A 62 -8.27 24.73 17.16
C ASN A 62 -8.54 25.08 15.70
N ILE A 63 -8.59 24.08 14.85
CA ILE A 63 -8.85 24.20 13.42
C ILE A 63 -9.94 23.18 13.06
N THR A 64 -11.00 23.67 12.42
CA THR A 64 -11.97 22.85 11.70
C THR A 64 -11.94 23.28 10.24
N ALA A 65 -11.71 22.32 9.35
CA ALA A 65 -11.65 22.54 7.92
C ALA A 65 -12.43 21.45 7.18
N ASN A 66 -12.83 21.74 5.95
CA ASN A 66 -13.42 20.78 5.04
C ASN A 66 -12.58 20.69 3.76
N ILE A 67 -12.58 19.49 3.18
CA ILE A 67 -11.93 19.20 1.89
C ILE A 67 -12.96 19.23 0.74
N ASP A 68 -14.20 18.87 1.06
CA ASP A 68 -15.39 18.95 0.22
C ASP A 68 -16.62 19.19 1.13
N GLU A 69 -17.85 18.99 0.63
CA GLU A 69 -19.08 19.21 1.41
C GLU A 69 -19.29 18.22 2.56
N LEU A 70 -18.70 17.02 2.48
CA LEU A 70 -18.92 15.90 3.39
C LEU A 70 -17.66 15.47 4.14
N SER A 71 -16.47 15.90 3.70
CA SER A 71 -15.17 15.51 4.24
C SER A 71 -14.61 16.59 5.18
N LYS A 72 -14.35 16.21 6.44
CA LYS A 72 -13.95 17.11 7.52
C LYS A 72 -12.59 16.78 8.11
N ILE A 73 -11.88 17.82 8.53
CA ILE A 73 -10.63 17.78 9.27
C ILE A 73 -10.82 18.59 10.56
N ASN A 74 -10.49 17.99 11.70
CA ASN A 74 -10.32 18.73 12.94
C ASN A 74 -8.89 18.55 13.44
N LEU A 75 -8.32 19.63 13.98
CA LEU A 75 -7.01 19.65 14.61
C LEU A 75 -7.08 20.57 15.82
N TYR A 76 -6.83 20.04 17.01
CA TYR A 76 -6.91 20.84 18.24
C TYR A 76 -5.92 20.35 19.29
N GLY A 77 -5.43 21.26 20.12
CA GLY A 77 -4.60 20.90 21.25
C GLY A 77 -3.70 22.02 21.73
N ASP A 78 -2.72 21.62 22.53
CA ASP A 78 -1.82 22.54 23.20
C ASP A 78 -0.65 22.89 22.29
N ILE A 79 -0.30 24.18 22.28
CA ILE A 79 0.88 24.70 21.63
C ILE A 79 1.70 25.51 22.63
N SER A 80 3.01 25.56 22.40
CA SER A 80 3.88 26.51 23.04
C SER A 80 4.74 27.15 21.97
N LEU A 81 4.35 28.36 21.56
CA LEU A 81 5.03 29.10 20.52
C LEU A 81 6.46 29.47 20.92
N PHE A 82 6.71 29.71 22.21
CA PHE A 82 8.05 30.02 22.72
C PHE A 82 9.00 28.82 22.62
N TYR A 83 8.52 27.62 22.95
CA TYR A 83 9.31 26.38 22.86
C TYR A 83 9.20 25.67 21.51
N LEU A 84 8.45 26.24 20.56
CA LEU A 84 8.12 25.65 19.26
C LEU A 84 7.67 24.19 19.39
N LYS A 85 6.79 23.94 20.36
CA LYS A 85 6.30 22.61 20.71
C LYS A 85 4.78 22.54 20.59
N SER A 86 4.24 21.43 20.12
CA SER A 86 2.80 21.18 20.12
C SER A 86 2.46 19.72 20.34
N LYS A 87 1.29 19.49 20.93
CA LYS A 87 0.63 18.19 21.04
C LYS A 87 -0.81 18.38 20.58
N LEU A 88 -1.08 17.95 19.36
CA LEU A 88 -2.35 18.19 18.68
C LEU A 88 -3.07 16.87 18.48
N ASN A 89 -4.32 16.79 18.88
CA ASN A 89 -5.22 15.74 18.44
C ASN A 89 -5.76 16.11 17.05
N TYR A 90 -5.92 15.12 16.18
CA TYR A 90 -6.58 15.31 14.90
C TYR A 90 -7.64 14.24 14.65
N SER A 91 -8.63 14.61 13.85
CA SER A 91 -9.60 13.70 13.24
C SER A 91 -9.74 14.03 11.77
N LEU A 92 -9.70 13.02 10.91
CA LEU A 92 -10.02 13.10 9.50
C LEU A 92 -11.24 12.21 9.25
N ASP A 93 -12.27 12.78 8.65
CA ASP A 93 -13.44 12.06 8.16
C ASP A 93 -13.56 12.37 6.68
N ILE A 94 -13.04 11.47 5.85
CA ILE A 94 -13.06 11.59 4.38
C ILE A 94 -14.21 10.74 3.87
N TYR A 95 -15.21 11.38 3.28
CA TYR A 95 -16.41 10.70 2.79
C TYR A 95 -16.14 9.92 1.50
N ASP A 96 -15.35 10.49 0.59
CA ASP A 96 -14.97 9.86 -0.68
C ASP A 96 -13.47 9.98 -0.90
N LEU A 97 -12.78 8.83 -0.94
CA LEU A 97 -11.35 8.72 -1.22
C LEU A 97 -10.98 9.12 -2.65
N SER A 98 -11.95 9.26 -3.56
CA SER A 98 -11.72 9.67 -4.95
C SER A 98 -11.01 11.02 -5.07
N ILE A 99 -11.13 11.88 -4.04
CA ILE A 99 -10.39 13.15 -3.92
C ILE A 99 -8.87 12.99 -3.96
N PHE A 100 -8.36 11.77 -3.70
CA PHE A 100 -6.94 11.45 -3.72
C PHE A 100 -6.49 10.70 -4.99
N ASN A 101 -7.38 10.40 -5.93
CA ASN A 101 -7.07 9.60 -7.13
C ASN A 101 -5.89 10.16 -7.92
N ASP A 102 -5.90 11.47 -8.17
CA ASP A 102 -4.85 12.13 -8.92
C ASP A 102 -3.53 12.25 -8.13
N LEU A 103 -3.53 12.03 -6.81
CA LEU A 103 -2.29 12.02 -6.01
C LEU A 103 -1.58 10.68 -6.09
N ILE A 104 -2.34 9.59 -6.19
CA ILE A 104 -1.80 8.22 -6.19
C ILE A 104 -1.88 7.51 -7.56
N ASN A 105 -2.33 8.22 -8.60
CA ASN A 105 -2.52 7.72 -9.97
C ASN A 105 -3.29 6.38 -10.04
N THR A 106 -4.21 6.18 -9.11
CA THR A 106 -5.03 4.98 -8.98
C THR A 106 -6.42 5.41 -8.53
N LYS A 107 -7.46 4.79 -9.06
CA LYS A 107 -8.82 5.02 -8.60
C LYS A 107 -8.99 4.45 -7.19
N LEU A 108 -9.49 5.28 -6.29
CA LEU A 108 -9.87 4.95 -4.94
C LEU A 108 -11.37 5.11 -4.78
N TYR A 109 -11.97 4.16 -4.08
CA TYR A 109 -13.36 4.22 -3.66
C TYR A 109 -13.49 4.03 -2.15
N GLY A 110 -14.59 4.52 -1.60
CA GLY A 110 -14.92 4.35 -0.18
C GLY A 110 -14.50 5.56 0.66
N ASN A 111 -14.52 5.38 1.97
CA ASN A 111 -14.31 6.43 2.95
C ASN A 111 -13.11 6.11 3.87
N LEU A 112 -12.62 7.13 4.57
CA LEU A 112 -11.56 6.97 5.57
C LEU A 112 -11.85 7.85 6.77
N LYS A 113 -12.01 7.19 7.93
CA LYS A 113 -12.07 7.88 9.23
C LYS A 113 -10.84 7.53 10.03
N THR A 114 -10.02 8.52 10.37
CA THR A 114 -8.81 8.32 11.17
C THR A 114 -8.68 9.41 12.23
N ASN A 115 -8.19 9.02 13.40
CA ASN A 115 -7.92 9.94 14.49
C ASN A 115 -6.53 9.70 15.03
N GLY A 116 -5.92 10.70 15.64
CA GLY A 116 -4.60 10.52 16.19
C GLY A 116 -4.00 11.74 16.85
N ILE A 117 -2.68 11.67 17.03
CA ILE A 117 -1.90 12.69 17.74
C ILE A 117 -0.72 13.09 16.87
N LEU A 118 -0.56 14.39 16.67
CA LEU A 118 0.59 15.04 16.08
C LEU A 118 1.38 15.73 17.19
N ASN A 119 2.58 15.22 17.47
CA ASN A 119 3.55 15.87 18.35
C ASN A 119 4.63 16.51 17.48
N ILE A 120 4.89 17.79 17.70
CA ILE A 120 5.94 18.54 17.02
C ILE A 120 6.79 19.21 18.08
N ASP A 121 8.10 19.07 17.98
CA ASP A 121 9.08 19.93 18.65
C ASP A 121 10.26 20.22 17.71
N ILE A 122 11.23 20.98 18.20
CA ILE A 122 12.41 21.41 17.42
C ILE A 122 13.25 20.23 16.92
N LYS A 123 13.28 19.13 17.66
CA LYS A 123 14.11 17.95 17.36
C LYS A 123 13.35 16.93 16.52
N GLU A 124 12.05 16.82 16.71
CA GLU A 124 11.28 15.69 16.25
C GLU A 124 9.83 16.03 15.90
N SER A 125 9.31 15.38 14.86
CA SER A 125 7.88 15.32 14.56
C SER A 125 7.40 13.88 14.56
N LYS A 126 6.29 13.63 15.27
CA LYS A 126 5.61 12.33 15.34
C LYS A 126 4.15 12.49 15.01
N LEU A 127 3.68 11.73 14.03
CA LEU A 127 2.28 11.60 13.71
C LEU A 127 1.86 10.16 14.00
N TYR A 128 1.01 9.96 14.99
CA TYR A 128 0.36 8.69 15.27
C TYR A 128 -1.08 8.75 14.78
N GLY A 129 -1.62 7.65 14.26
CA GLY A 129 -3.02 7.56 13.88
C GLY A 129 -3.58 6.16 13.96
N THR A 130 -4.89 6.09 14.17
CA THR A 130 -5.67 4.86 14.17
C THR A 130 -6.94 5.01 13.36
N SER A 131 -7.36 3.93 12.74
CA SER A 131 -8.59 3.85 11.97
C SER A 131 -9.18 2.45 12.05
N ASN A 132 -10.51 2.36 12.11
CA ASN A 132 -11.22 1.11 11.84
C ASN A 132 -11.61 1.15 10.36
N ILE A 133 -10.96 0.34 9.54
CA ILE A 133 -11.13 0.36 8.09
C ILE A 133 -11.05 -1.07 7.54
N PHE A 134 -11.84 -1.34 6.49
CA PHE A 134 -11.92 -2.66 5.86
C PHE A 134 -12.25 -3.78 6.87
N ASP A 135 -13.15 -3.53 7.83
CA ASP A 135 -13.45 -4.45 8.94
C ASP A 135 -12.24 -4.87 9.79
N GLY A 136 -11.16 -4.08 9.76
CA GLY A 136 -9.93 -4.28 10.50
C GLY A 136 -9.49 -3.03 11.24
N LYS A 137 -8.31 -3.13 11.85
CA LYS A 137 -7.69 -2.04 12.61
C LYS A 137 -6.41 -1.59 11.94
N LEU A 138 -6.38 -0.33 11.54
CA LEU A 138 -5.20 0.34 10.99
C LEU A 138 -4.55 1.19 12.08
N ASN A 139 -3.25 1.01 12.27
CA ASN A 139 -2.41 1.87 13.09
C ASN A 139 -1.24 2.36 12.25
N PHE A 140 -0.88 3.65 12.37
CA PHE A 140 0.32 4.17 11.71
C PHE A 140 1.08 5.16 12.59
N LEU A 141 2.39 5.20 12.40
CA LEU A 141 3.32 6.12 13.05
C LEU A 141 4.28 6.66 11.99
N THR A 142 4.26 7.97 11.78
CA THR A 142 5.33 8.66 11.06
C THR A 142 6.25 9.33 12.07
N GLN A 143 7.53 8.99 12.05
CA GLN A 143 8.56 9.56 12.91
C GLN A 143 9.86 9.70 12.12
N ASN A 144 10.46 10.88 12.13
CA ASN A 144 11.73 11.16 11.45
C ASN A 144 11.74 10.66 9.99
N LYS A 145 10.68 10.97 9.24
CA LYS A 145 10.47 10.59 7.82
C LYS A 145 10.24 9.09 7.58
N ASN A 146 10.16 8.26 8.61
CA ASN A 146 9.80 6.84 8.48
C ASN A 146 8.34 6.65 8.85
N LEU A 147 7.59 6.02 7.95
CA LEU A 147 6.22 5.54 8.16
C LEU A 147 6.29 4.07 8.59
N LYS A 148 5.72 3.76 9.75
CA LYS A 148 5.34 2.42 10.16
C LYS A 148 3.83 2.31 10.08
N LEU A 149 3.31 1.29 9.42
CA LEU A 149 1.88 1.06 9.26
C LEU A 149 1.59 -0.42 9.51
N ASN A 150 0.60 -0.69 10.36
CA ASN A 150 0.09 -2.03 10.62
C ASN A 150 -1.42 -2.04 10.39
N LEU A 151 -1.89 -2.98 9.57
CA LEU A 151 -3.30 -3.28 9.37
C LEU A 151 -3.56 -4.69 9.88
N GLU A 152 -4.49 -4.85 10.80
CA GLU A 152 -4.78 -6.13 11.46
C GLU A 152 -6.22 -6.56 11.16
N ASN A 153 -6.36 -7.84 10.79
CA ASN A 153 -7.64 -8.52 10.60
C ASN A 153 -8.63 -7.81 9.64
N ALA A 154 -8.11 -7.11 8.65
CA ALA A 154 -8.91 -6.45 7.63
C ALA A 154 -9.46 -7.47 6.62
N ASN A 155 -10.48 -7.08 5.87
CA ASN A 155 -11.07 -7.86 4.79
C ASN A 155 -10.38 -7.50 3.48
N LEU A 156 -9.70 -8.47 2.86
CA LEU A 156 -9.00 -8.27 1.59
C LEU A 156 -9.94 -7.77 0.48
N ASN A 157 -11.19 -8.23 0.48
CA ASN A 157 -12.16 -7.86 -0.55
C ASN A 157 -12.48 -6.36 -0.53
N ASP A 158 -12.50 -5.74 0.65
CA ASP A 158 -12.78 -4.31 0.77
C ASP A 158 -11.58 -3.47 0.34
N ILE A 159 -10.35 -3.96 0.55
CA ILE A 159 -9.13 -3.35 0.00
C ILE A 159 -9.13 -3.45 -1.53
N LEU A 160 -9.42 -4.62 -2.10
CA LEU A 160 -9.45 -4.80 -3.56
C LEU A 160 -10.49 -3.91 -4.22
N LYS A 161 -11.71 -3.83 -3.66
CA LYS A 161 -12.75 -2.90 -4.13
C LYS A 161 -12.30 -1.44 -4.05
N THR A 162 -11.67 -1.05 -2.93
CA THR A 162 -11.13 0.30 -2.74
C THR A 162 -10.10 0.65 -3.82
N LEU A 163 -9.30 -0.32 -4.27
CA LEU A 163 -8.27 -0.15 -5.30
C LEU A 163 -8.77 -0.39 -6.74
N ASP A 164 -10.08 -0.50 -6.96
CA ASP A 164 -10.69 -0.84 -8.26
C ASP A 164 -10.17 -2.16 -8.85
N LYS A 165 -9.98 -3.17 -7.99
CA LYS A 165 -9.47 -4.50 -8.36
C LYS A 165 -10.52 -5.58 -8.21
N ASN A 166 -10.53 -6.48 -9.19
CA ASN A 166 -11.32 -7.70 -9.13
C ASN A 166 -10.88 -8.58 -7.96
N ILE A 167 -11.85 -9.22 -7.30
CA ILE A 167 -11.58 -10.21 -6.26
C ILE A 167 -11.00 -11.46 -6.94
N PHE A 168 -9.80 -11.85 -6.53
CA PHE A 168 -9.15 -13.09 -6.99
C PHE A 168 -8.84 -14.05 -5.83
N PHE A 169 -8.84 -13.55 -4.60
CA PHE A 169 -8.53 -14.31 -3.39
C PHE A 169 -9.34 -13.75 -2.23
N ASN A 170 -10.02 -14.62 -1.50
CA ASN A 170 -10.79 -14.27 -0.32
C ASN A 170 -9.96 -14.61 0.92
N SER A 171 -9.70 -13.63 1.79
CA SER A 171 -9.03 -13.84 3.06
C SER A 171 -9.18 -12.62 3.98
N LYS A 172 -8.89 -12.82 5.27
CA LYS A 172 -8.48 -11.71 6.13
C LYS A 172 -7.05 -11.31 5.77
N ILE A 173 -6.68 -10.06 6.04
CA ILE A 173 -5.34 -9.56 5.74
C ILE A 173 -4.74 -8.91 6.98
N ASN A 174 -3.52 -9.33 7.30
CA ASN A 174 -2.61 -8.60 8.17
C ASN A 174 -1.48 -8.03 7.30
N LEU A 175 -1.19 -6.74 7.46
CA LEU A 175 -0.14 -6.05 6.70
C LEU A 175 0.73 -5.25 7.65
N SER A 176 2.05 -5.37 7.49
CA SER A 176 3.02 -4.51 8.15
C SER A 176 3.91 -3.85 7.10
N LEU A 177 4.04 -2.52 7.18
CA LEU A 177 4.85 -1.71 6.29
C LEU A 177 5.81 -0.84 7.11
N ASN A 178 7.08 -0.88 6.75
CA ASN A 178 8.10 0.07 7.20
C ASN A 178 8.66 0.77 5.97
N TYR A 179 8.41 2.07 5.84
CA TYR A 179 8.74 2.84 4.64
C TYR A 179 9.43 4.17 4.98
N ASN A 180 10.55 4.46 4.34
CA ASN A 180 11.20 5.75 4.42
C ASN A 180 10.68 6.67 3.31
N ILE A 181 10.02 7.77 3.70
CA ILE A 181 9.34 8.69 2.79
C ILE A 181 10.33 9.43 1.88
N VAL A 182 11.54 9.74 2.38
CA VAL A 182 12.54 10.51 1.63
C VAL A 182 13.34 9.62 0.69
N ASN A 183 13.82 8.49 1.18
CA ASN A 183 14.58 7.52 0.38
C ASN A 183 13.66 6.70 -0.54
N LYS A 184 12.35 6.74 -0.29
CA LYS A 184 11.31 6.02 -1.03
C LYS A 184 11.51 4.50 -1.02
N ASN A 185 12.03 3.95 0.06
CA ASN A 185 12.30 2.52 0.17
C ASN A 185 11.73 1.94 1.46
N GLY A 186 11.55 0.62 1.50
CA GLY A 186 10.92 -0.01 2.65
C GLY A 186 10.72 -1.50 2.49
N ASN A 187 10.14 -2.10 3.53
CA ASN A 187 9.76 -3.50 3.56
C ASN A 187 8.27 -3.61 3.91
N MET A 188 7.58 -4.53 3.24
CA MET A 188 6.17 -4.81 3.45
C MET A 188 5.97 -6.32 3.60
N ASN A 189 5.30 -6.73 4.67
CA ASN A 189 4.92 -8.11 4.92
C ASN A 189 3.39 -8.20 4.93
N ILE A 190 2.85 -9.20 4.26
CA ILE A 190 1.41 -9.47 4.19
C ILE A 190 1.15 -10.93 4.55
N ASP A 191 0.21 -11.15 5.46
CA ASP A 191 -0.29 -12.46 5.82
C ASP A 191 -1.78 -12.56 5.49
N LEU A 192 -2.14 -13.60 4.71
CA LEU A 192 -3.51 -13.90 4.31
C LEU A 192 -3.93 -15.28 4.88
N PRO A 193 -4.31 -15.37 6.17
CA PRO A 193 -4.63 -16.64 6.81
C PRO A 193 -5.93 -17.24 6.27
N ASN A 194 -5.96 -18.57 6.16
CA ASN A 194 -7.15 -19.34 5.75
C ASN A 194 -7.81 -18.81 4.47
N GLY A 195 -7.00 -18.38 3.51
CA GLY A 195 -7.48 -17.80 2.28
C GLY A 195 -7.84 -18.86 1.23
N HIS A 196 -8.68 -18.49 0.27
CA HIS A 196 -9.03 -19.35 -0.87
C HIS A 196 -9.16 -18.54 -2.15
N PHE A 197 -8.79 -19.14 -3.28
CA PHE A 197 -9.01 -18.52 -4.58
C PHE A 197 -10.50 -18.49 -4.93
N VAL A 198 -10.91 -17.44 -5.62
CA VAL A 198 -12.21 -17.42 -6.31
C VAL A 198 -12.03 -17.81 -7.78
N LYS A 199 -13.14 -18.10 -8.45
CA LYS A 199 -13.14 -18.42 -9.87
C LYS A 199 -12.67 -17.24 -10.71
N THR A 200 -11.56 -17.43 -11.39
CA THR A 200 -10.85 -16.48 -12.27
C THR A 200 -10.23 -17.21 -13.47
N ASN A 201 -9.81 -16.48 -14.50
CA ASN A 201 -9.06 -17.04 -15.64
C ASN A 201 -7.83 -17.83 -15.18
N PHE A 202 -7.16 -17.39 -14.10
CA PHE A 202 -6.04 -18.12 -13.49
C PHE A 202 -6.47 -19.48 -12.95
N THR A 203 -7.49 -19.53 -12.10
CA THR A 203 -7.97 -20.80 -11.53
C THR A 203 -8.53 -21.74 -12.59
N GLU A 204 -9.18 -21.21 -13.64
CA GLU A 204 -9.67 -22.01 -14.76
C GLU A 204 -8.52 -22.59 -15.59
N LEU A 205 -7.49 -21.80 -15.87
CA LEU A 205 -6.28 -22.26 -16.55
C LEU A 205 -5.57 -23.36 -15.76
N VAL A 206 -5.44 -23.20 -14.44
CA VAL A 206 -4.88 -24.24 -13.57
C VAL A 206 -5.75 -25.48 -13.57
N ASN A 207 -7.08 -25.35 -13.49
CA ASN A 207 -7.99 -26.49 -13.51
C ASN A 207 -7.95 -27.23 -14.86
N ASN A 208 -7.94 -26.51 -15.98
CA ASN A 208 -7.88 -27.12 -17.30
C ASN A 208 -6.63 -27.97 -17.50
N PHE A 209 -5.50 -27.49 -16.98
CA PHE A 209 -4.20 -28.15 -17.05
C PHE A 209 -4.04 -29.29 -16.03
N SER A 210 -4.28 -29.00 -14.75
CA SER A 210 -4.05 -29.93 -13.65
C SER A 210 -5.23 -30.85 -13.35
N LYS A 211 -6.42 -30.57 -13.88
CA LYS A 211 -7.70 -31.19 -13.47
C LYS A 211 -8.01 -31.03 -11.98
N ILE A 212 -7.40 -30.04 -11.33
CA ILE A 212 -7.58 -29.74 -9.92
C ILE A 212 -8.13 -28.34 -9.78
N ASP A 213 -9.19 -28.23 -8.99
CA ASP A 213 -9.90 -26.98 -8.75
C ASP A 213 -9.29 -26.24 -7.55
N LEU A 214 -8.46 -25.22 -7.83
CA LEU A 214 -7.83 -24.39 -6.80
C LEU A 214 -8.84 -23.65 -5.91
N THR A 215 -10.07 -23.45 -6.36
CA THR A 215 -11.10 -22.75 -5.56
C THR A 215 -11.58 -23.57 -4.37
N LYS A 216 -11.28 -24.88 -4.35
CA LYS A 216 -11.60 -25.79 -3.25
C LYS A 216 -10.51 -25.89 -2.19
N GLU A 217 -9.31 -25.37 -2.47
CA GLU A 217 -8.22 -25.38 -1.52
C GLU A 217 -8.35 -24.24 -0.50
N ILE A 218 -7.98 -24.53 0.74
CA ILE A 218 -7.85 -23.53 1.80
C ILE A 218 -6.36 -23.39 2.10
N TYR A 219 -5.81 -22.23 1.77
CA TYR A 219 -4.44 -21.85 2.07
C TYR A 219 -4.38 -21.37 3.51
N GLN A 220 -3.97 -22.28 4.40
CA GLN A 220 -3.81 -22.04 5.84
C GLN A 220 -2.86 -20.87 6.08
N ASN A 221 -1.77 -20.84 5.32
CA ASN A 221 -0.74 -19.80 5.39
C ASN A 221 -0.48 -19.25 3.99
N THR A 222 -0.63 -17.93 3.84
CA THR A 222 -0.16 -17.21 2.66
C THR A 222 0.64 -16.02 3.14
N ASN A 223 1.93 -16.00 2.83
CA ASN A 223 2.88 -14.98 3.26
C ASN A 223 3.47 -14.30 2.02
N ILE A 224 3.50 -12.97 2.03
CA ILE A 224 4.13 -12.16 0.97
C ILE A 224 5.11 -11.20 1.64
N SER A 225 6.39 -11.39 1.36
CA SER A 225 7.47 -10.54 1.87
C SER A 225 8.01 -9.70 0.73
N SER A 226 7.94 -8.39 0.86
CA SER A 226 8.23 -7.45 -0.22
C SER A 226 9.27 -6.41 0.16
N ILE A 227 10.14 -6.10 -0.78
CA ILE A 227 11.07 -4.97 -0.72
C ILE A 227 10.55 -3.89 -1.68
N ILE A 228 10.40 -2.68 -1.18
CA ILE A 228 10.01 -1.50 -1.93
C ILE A 228 11.26 -0.69 -2.20
N ASP A 229 11.52 -0.40 -3.47
CA ASP A 229 12.57 0.51 -3.90
C ASP A 229 12.00 1.48 -4.93
N ASN A 230 11.72 2.69 -4.44
CA ASN A 230 11.06 3.77 -5.17
C ASN A 230 9.69 3.33 -5.73
N LYS A 231 9.62 3.09 -7.04
CA LYS A 231 8.40 2.68 -7.76
C LYS A 231 8.43 1.21 -8.17
N LYS A 232 9.32 0.43 -7.57
CA LYS A 232 9.44 -1.01 -7.79
C LYS A 232 9.17 -1.76 -6.51
N ILE A 233 8.46 -2.88 -6.61
CA ILE A 233 8.23 -3.81 -5.52
C ILE A 233 8.73 -5.17 -5.97
N THR A 234 9.57 -5.80 -5.16
CA THR A 234 10.05 -7.17 -5.38
C THR A 234 9.54 -8.05 -4.24
N SER A 235 8.80 -9.09 -4.56
CA SER A 235 8.08 -9.92 -3.58
C SER A 235 8.48 -11.38 -3.66
N ASN A 236 8.62 -12.01 -2.50
CA ASN A 236 8.63 -13.46 -2.33
C ASN A 236 7.27 -13.88 -1.79
N ILE A 237 6.69 -14.93 -2.38
CA ILE A 237 5.33 -15.40 -2.09
C ILE A 237 5.42 -16.87 -1.70
N LEU A 238 4.76 -17.24 -0.60
CA LEU A 238 4.58 -18.61 -0.15
C LEU A 238 3.11 -18.82 0.23
N MET A 239 2.45 -19.75 -0.43
CA MET A 239 1.09 -20.17 -0.11
C MET A 239 1.08 -21.66 0.17
N ILE A 240 0.60 -22.06 1.34
CA ILE A 240 0.54 -23.44 1.80
C ILE A 240 -0.90 -23.79 2.13
N SER A 241 -1.40 -24.84 1.49
CA SER A 241 -2.66 -25.51 1.79
C SER A 241 -2.38 -26.96 2.14
N LYS A 242 -3.43 -27.73 2.44
CA LYS A 242 -3.30 -29.17 2.74
C LYS A 242 -2.74 -29.96 1.54
N ASN A 243 -3.15 -29.62 0.32
CA ASN A 243 -2.81 -30.42 -0.87
C ASN A 243 -2.00 -29.65 -1.92
N SER A 244 -1.70 -28.37 -1.69
CA SER A 244 -0.97 -27.54 -2.63
C SER A 244 -0.04 -26.53 -1.96
N GLU A 245 1.05 -26.24 -2.66
CA GLU A 245 2.04 -25.22 -2.34
C GLU A 245 2.24 -24.35 -3.58
N ILE A 246 2.16 -23.03 -3.43
CA ILE A 246 2.48 -22.06 -4.47
C ILE A 246 3.61 -21.18 -3.97
N THR A 247 4.70 -21.11 -4.73
CA THR A 247 5.84 -20.25 -4.41
C THR A 247 6.18 -19.33 -5.56
N SER A 248 6.67 -18.15 -5.24
CA SER A 248 7.30 -17.27 -6.22
C SER A 248 8.45 -16.51 -5.57
N ASP A 249 9.61 -16.52 -6.23
CA ASP A 249 10.78 -15.77 -5.80
C ASP A 249 10.97 -14.56 -6.70
N LYS A 250 11.16 -13.39 -6.09
CA LYS A 250 11.46 -12.12 -6.79
C LYS A 250 10.44 -11.72 -7.86
N THR A 251 9.14 -11.88 -7.59
CA THR A 251 8.10 -11.26 -8.42
C THR A 251 8.28 -9.74 -8.41
N LEU A 252 8.45 -9.13 -9.58
CA LEU A 252 8.67 -7.71 -9.76
C LEU A 252 7.38 -7.03 -10.19
N ILE A 253 7.02 -5.94 -9.52
CA ILE A 253 6.07 -4.93 -10.00
C ILE A 253 6.85 -3.63 -10.22
N ASP A 254 6.76 -3.05 -11.41
CA ASP A 254 7.35 -1.74 -11.75
C ASP A 254 6.25 -0.75 -12.15
N PHE A 255 5.90 0.14 -11.22
CA PHE A 255 4.87 1.16 -11.42
C PHE A 255 5.27 2.25 -12.43
N ASN A 256 6.55 2.37 -12.82
CA ASN A 256 6.91 3.30 -13.91
C ASN A 256 6.47 2.77 -15.26
N LYS A 257 6.51 1.44 -15.43
CA LYS A 257 6.21 0.76 -16.69
C LYS A 257 4.81 0.15 -16.71
N ASN A 258 4.07 0.26 -15.60
CA ASN A 258 2.86 -0.52 -15.36
C ASN A 258 3.08 -2.02 -15.63
N TYR A 259 4.20 -2.56 -15.15
CA TYR A 259 4.70 -3.87 -15.55
C TYR A 259 4.78 -4.85 -14.37
N ILE A 260 4.49 -6.12 -14.63
CA ILE A 260 4.72 -7.23 -13.71
C ILE A 260 5.56 -8.31 -14.36
N ASP A 261 6.43 -8.96 -13.58
CA ASP A 261 7.15 -10.18 -13.96
C ASP A 261 7.28 -11.09 -12.76
N GLY A 262 6.59 -12.24 -12.81
CA GLY A 262 6.63 -13.24 -11.77
C GLY A 262 6.60 -14.63 -12.35
N LYS A 263 7.38 -15.54 -11.75
CA LYS A 263 7.29 -16.98 -12.00
C LYS A 263 6.76 -17.67 -10.75
N PHE A 264 5.64 -18.36 -10.90
CA PHE A 264 4.94 -19.05 -9.83
C PHE A 264 5.14 -20.56 -10.00
N ASN A 265 5.78 -21.21 -9.05
CA ASN A 265 5.88 -22.67 -9.00
C ASN A 265 4.69 -23.21 -8.21
N ILE A 266 3.95 -24.13 -8.82
CA ILE A 266 2.75 -24.73 -8.23
C ILE A 266 3.00 -26.21 -8.08
N LYS A 267 2.96 -26.68 -6.84
CA LYS A 267 2.93 -28.10 -6.48
C LYS A 267 1.54 -28.40 -5.97
N ILE A 268 0.85 -29.35 -6.59
CA ILE A 268 -0.49 -29.74 -6.17
C ILE A 268 -0.68 -31.24 -6.36
N GLN A 269 -0.93 -31.95 -5.26
CA GLN A 269 -0.90 -33.40 -5.22
C GLN A 269 0.41 -33.96 -5.84
N ASN A 270 0.33 -34.70 -6.94
CA ASN A 270 1.47 -35.29 -7.63
C ASN A 270 1.92 -34.50 -8.86
N LYS A 271 1.43 -33.27 -9.04
CA LYS A 271 1.70 -32.43 -10.20
C LYS A 271 2.52 -31.22 -9.79
N GLU A 272 3.51 -30.90 -10.63
CA GLU A 272 4.34 -29.72 -10.47
C GLU A 272 4.48 -29.03 -11.82
N PHE A 273 4.17 -27.75 -11.86
CA PHE A 273 4.27 -26.90 -13.03
C PHE A 273 4.55 -25.46 -12.61
N SER A 274 4.98 -24.65 -13.56
CA SER A 274 5.19 -23.22 -13.32
C SER A 274 4.26 -22.39 -14.20
N ILE A 275 3.88 -21.21 -13.69
CA ILE A 275 3.13 -20.19 -14.41
C ILE A 275 3.95 -18.92 -14.45
N ASP A 276 4.09 -18.34 -15.64
CA ASP A 276 4.65 -17.01 -15.83
C ASP A 276 3.51 -15.98 -15.86
N LEU A 277 3.66 -14.93 -15.07
CA LEU A 277 2.78 -13.76 -14.99
C LEU A 277 3.57 -12.54 -15.46
N LYS A 278 3.23 -11.98 -16.63
CA LYS A 278 4.03 -10.92 -17.27
C LYS A 278 3.19 -9.79 -17.85
N ASP A 279 3.88 -8.75 -18.31
CA ASP A 279 3.34 -7.62 -19.07
C ASP A 279 2.56 -6.64 -18.17
N ASP A 280 1.34 -6.25 -18.55
CA ASP A 280 0.58 -5.19 -17.88
C ASP A 280 0.18 -5.60 -16.45
N PHE A 281 0.50 -4.76 -15.46
CA PHE A 281 0.19 -5.06 -14.06
C PHE A 281 -1.32 -5.16 -13.78
N ASN A 282 -2.15 -4.42 -14.51
CA ASN A 282 -3.60 -4.44 -14.30
C ASN A 282 -4.26 -5.63 -15.01
N ASN A 283 -3.74 -6.04 -16.16
CA ASN A 283 -4.22 -7.16 -16.96
C ASN A 283 -3.05 -8.04 -17.45
N PRO A 284 -2.41 -8.81 -16.56
CA PRO A 284 -1.21 -9.53 -16.91
C PRO A 284 -1.48 -10.74 -17.81
N THR A 285 -0.51 -11.02 -18.68
CA THR A 285 -0.48 -12.26 -19.46
C THR A 285 -0.11 -13.44 -18.55
N ILE A 286 -0.92 -14.50 -18.58
CA ILE A 286 -0.71 -15.73 -17.82
C ILE A 286 -0.33 -16.85 -18.77
N ARG A 287 0.83 -17.49 -18.57
CA ARG A 287 1.31 -18.61 -19.41
C ARG A 287 1.76 -19.79 -18.54
N ILE A 288 1.39 -21.01 -18.93
CA ILE A 288 1.92 -22.22 -18.29
C ILE A 288 3.26 -22.57 -18.93
N ASP A 289 4.29 -22.75 -18.10
CA ASP A 289 5.58 -23.29 -18.52
C ASP A 289 5.46 -24.82 -18.66
N LEU A 290 5.25 -25.28 -19.90
CA LEU A 290 5.07 -26.69 -20.23
C LEU A 290 6.39 -27.44 -20.43
N LYS A 291 7.55 -26.76 -20.43
CA LYS A 291 8.83 -27.35 -20.83
C LYS A 291 9.14 -28.63 -20.05
N LYS A 292 9.01 -28.57 -18.71
CA LYS A 292 9.25 -29.73 -17.83
C LYS A 292 8.32 -30.91 -18.10
N GLU A 293 7.05 -30.67 -18.43
CA GLU A 293 6.10 -31.74 -18.72
C GLU A 293 6.31 -32.35 -20.11
N ILE A 294 6.72 -31.54 -21.09
CA ILE A 294 7.14 -32.03 -22.41
C ILE A 294 8.39 -32.92 -22.26
N GLU A 295 9.41 -32.45 -21.55
CA GLU A 295 10.64 -33.22 -21.26
C GLU A 295 10.33 -34.55 -20.54
N LYS A 296 9.48 -34.55 -19.51
CA LYS A 296 9.05 -35.79 -18.83
C LYS A 296 8.36 -36.78 -19.78
N LYS A 297 7.50 -36.28 -20.68
CA LYS A 297 6.81 -37.13 -21.68
C LYS A 297 7.80 -37.68 -22.70
N LEU A 298 8.73 -36.86 -23.19
CA LEU A 298 9.79 -37.28 -24.10
C LEU A 298 10.67 -38.36 -23.45
N ASN A 299 11.10 -38.16 -22.21
CA ASN A 299 11.91 -39.16 -21.49
C ASN A 299 11.13 -40.47 -21.25
N LYS A 300 9.82 -40.41 -20.95
CA LYS A 300 8.99 -41.62 -20.85
C LYS A 300 8.82 -42.33 -22.19
N LEU A 301 8.71 -41.58 -23.28
CA LEU A 301 8.64 -42.12 -24.63
C LEU A 301 9.95 -42.80 -25.00
N GLU A 302 11.09 -42.14 -24.77
CA GLU A 302 12.44 -42.68 -24.98
C GLU A 302 12.63 -43.98 -24.20
N ASN A 303 12.32 -44.00 -22.90
CA ASN A 303 12.41 -45.21 -22.08
C ASN A 303 11.49 -46.36 -22.53
N LYS A 304 10.35 -46.05 -23.16
CA LYS A 304 9.48 -47.08 -23.77
C LYS A 304 10.08 -47.56 -25.08
N LEU A 305 10.53 -46.66 -25.94
CA LEU A 305 11.16 -46.98 -27.22
C LEU A 305 12.41 -47.84 -27.00
N ASP A 306 13.25 -47.51 -26.03
CA ASP A 306 14.43 -48.30 -25.63
C ASP A 306 14.10 -49.70 -25.10
N LYS A 307 12.86 -49.95 -24.63
CA LYS A 307 12.39 -51.27 -24.19
C LYS A 307 11.84 -52.13 -25.33
N TYR A 308 11.39 -51.52 -26.42
CA TYR A 308 10.75 -52.21 -27.55
C TYR A 308 11.62 -52.29 -28.80
N LEU A 309 12.63 -51.41 -28.93
CA LEU A 309 13.58 -51.41 -30.03
C LEU A 309 14.88 -52.07 -29.57
N ASP A 310 15.31 -53.12 -30.27
CA ASP A 310 16.65 -53.68 -30.08
C ASP A 310 17.70 -52.57 -30.27
N LYS A 311 18.72 -52.57 -29.40
CA LYS A 311 19.79 -51.54 -29.29
C LYS A 311 20.76 -51.51 -30.48
N ASN A 312 20.29 -51.67 -31.70
CA ASN A 312 21.10 -51.49 -32.91
C ASN A 312 21.24 -49.98 -33.24
N GLU A 313 22.38 -49.57 -33.80
CA GLU A 313 22.73 -48.15 -34.02
C GLU A 313 21.67 -47.38 -34.83
N ASN A 314 21.07 -48.01 -35.84
CA ASN A 314 20.02 -47.39 -36.66
C ASN A 314 18.77 -47.00 -35.84
N ASN A 315 18.39 -47.79 -34.84
CA ASN A 315 17.21 -47.49 -34.01
C ASN A 315 17.49 -46.33 -33.04
N LYS A 316 18.73 -46.19 -32.57
CA LYS A 316 19.14 -45.06 -31.71
C LYS A 316 19.16 -43.73 -32.48
N GLU A 317 19.57 -43.74 -33.74
CA GLU A 317 19.49 -42.54 -34.60
C GLU A 317 18.06 -42.14 -34.91
N LEU A 318 17.16 -43.11 -35.13
CA LEU A 318 15.75 -42.85 -35.37
C LEU A 318 15.08 -42.19 -34.16
N ILE A 319 15.34 -42.70 -32.94
CA ILE A 319 14.83 -42.10 -31.68
C ILE A 319 15.34 -40.67 -31.53
N LYS A 320 16.64 -40.42 -31.75
CA LYS A 320 17.23 -39.06 -31.70
C LYS A 320 16.63 -38.12 -32.75
N GLY A 321 16.32 -38.63 -33.95
CA GLY A 321 15.67 -37.86 -35.00
C GLY A 321 14.26 -37.39 -34.62
N ILE A 322 13.45 -38.29 -34.05
CA ILE A 322 12.09 -37.98 -33.58
C ILE A 322 12.14 -36.98 -32.42
N MET A 323 13.10 -37.12 -31.51
CA MET A 323 13.26 -36.19 -30.38
C MET A 323 13.67 -34.78 -30.79
N LYS A 324 14.33 -34.58 -31.94
CA LYS A 324 14.69 -33.25 -32.46
C LYS A 324 13.50 -32.47 -33.04
N LEU A 325 12.34 -33.10 -33.22
CA LEU A 325 11.13 -32.49 -33.79
C LEU A 325 10.23 -31.82 -32.74
N PHE A 326 10.54 -31.96 -31.44
CA PHE A 326 9.78 -31.42 -30.31
C PHE A 326 10.64 -30.49 -29.45
#